data_AF-A0A0D0CK18-F1
#
_entry.id   AF-A0A0D0CK18-F1
#
_cell.length_a   1.000
_cell.length_b   1.000
_cell.length_c   1.000
_cell.angle_alpha   90.00
_cell.angle_beta   90.00
_cell.angle_gamma   90.00
#
_symmetry.space_group_name_H-M   'P 1'
#
loop_
_entity.id
_entity.type
_entity.pdbx_description
1 polymer ?
#
loop_
_entity_poly.entity_id
_entity_poly.type
_entity_poly.pdbx_seq_one_letter_code
_entity_poly.pdbx_strand_id
1 'polypeptide(L)'
;MLTTAAMKLELPDGSRIQDLLQRALLEYDARKQNRSLRYQWLEPRTAQQLVDYLQSILDLEQDKLDNRKKYLGLLRHLSKRFQTLPSSLIVRDIKREGQNPVAGGGFADIWHGNLKEKPVCLKVLRLAIEQDEKARAEIRKQFCHEALVWRQLKHPNILPLLGVNLDLFSPSFCLISPWMHNRDVITYLKQNPQHSLPSIVCFPI
;
A
#
# COMPACT_ATOMS: atom_id res chain seq x y z
N MET A 1 27.27 3.27 -0.02
CA MET A 1 27.57 4.04 1.20
C MET A 1 26.41 4.99 1.45
N LEU A 2 25.45 4.61 2.29
CA LEU A 2 24.36 5.49 2.69
C LEU A 2 24.84 6.28 3.91
N THR A 3 24.85 7.60 3.75
CA THR A 3 25.24 8.60 4.74
C THR A 3 24.39 8.50 6.02
N THR A 4 25.05 8.71 7.15
CA THR A 4 24.60 8.79 8.56
C THR A 4 23.34 9.64 8.84
N ALA A 5 22.74 10.27 7.82
CA ALA A 5 21.57 11.14 7.92
C ALA A 5 20.25 10.39 8.17
N ALA A 6 20.11 9.13 7.71
CA ALA A 6 18.87 8.37 7.92
C ALA A 6 18.65 7.94 9.39
N MET A 7 19.68 8.02 10.24
CA MET A 7 19.63 7.55 11.63
C MET A 7 19.33 8.66 12.66
N LYS A 8 19.14 9.91 12.24
CA LYS A 8 18.83 11.04 13.14
C LYS A 8 17.73 11.92 12.55
N LEU A 9 16.52 11.37 12.44
CA LEU A 9 15.34 12.21 12.21
C LEU A 9 14.85 12.73 13.56
N GLU A 10 15.11 14.01 13.83
CA GLU A 10 14.53 14.75 14.95
C GLU A 10 13.14 15.25 14.58
N LEU A 11 12.18 15.03 15.45
CA LEU A 11 10.78 15.39 15.26
C LEU A 11 10.50 16.81 15.77
N PRO A 12 9.38 17.45 15.38
CA PRO A 12 9.07 18.83 15.78
C PRO A 12 8.95 19.04 17.31
N ASP A 13 8.75 17.95 18.07
CA ASP A 13 8.67 17.95 19.54
C ASP A 13 10.04 17.70 20.22
N GLY A 14 11.12 17.58 19.45
CA GLY A 14 12.47 17.29 19.93
C GLY A 14 12.74 15.80 20.23
N SER A 15 11.76 14.92 20.07
CA SER A 15 11.93 13.48 20.28
C SER A 15 12.64 12.82 19.09
N ARG A 16 13.46 11.78 19.35
CA ARG A 16 14.00 10.96 18.26
C ARG A 16 12.95 9.95 17.82
N ILE A 17 12.84 9.75 16.49
CA ILE A 17 11.89 8.77 15.94
C ILE A 17 12.11 7.33 16.43
N GLN A 18 13.35 7.00 16.82
CA GLN A 18 13.71 5.70 17.41
C GLN A 18 13.07 5.49 18.78
N ASP A 19 13.03 6.53 19.62
CA ASP A 19 12.42 6.46 20.95
C ASP A 19 10.90 6.24 20.83
N LEU A 20 10.28 6.90 19.87
CA LEU A 20 8.87 6.72 19.56
C LEU A 20 8.57 5.34 18.97
N LEU A 21 9.44 4.82 18.11
CA LEU A 21 9.32 3.46 17.58
C LEU A 21 9.39 2.44 18.72
N GLN A 22 10.35 2.60 19.64
CA GLN A 22 10.48 1.70 20.79
C GLN A 22 9.24 1.74 21.68
N ARG A 23 8.70 2.93 21.97
CA ARG A 23 7.44 3.09 22.72
C ARG A 23 6.27 2.43 21.99
N ALA A 24 6.15 2.62 20.68
CA ALA A 24 5.10 2.03 19.86
C ALA A 24 5.17 0.50 19.82
N LEU A 25 6.38 -0.08 19.76
CA LEU A 25 6.59 -1.52 19.79
C LEU A 25 6.21 -2.12 21.14
N LEU A 26 6.58 -1.47 22.26
CA LEU A 26 6.18 -1.91 23.60
C LEU A 26 4.65 -1.96 23.74
N GLU A 27 3.95 -0.94 23.26
CA GLU A 27 2.48 -0.90 23.25
C GLU A 27 1.89 -1.97 22.31
N TYR A 28 2.52 -2.19 21.15
CA TYR A 28 2.13 -3.24 20.20
C TYR A 28 2.23 -4.65 20.77
N ASP A 29 3.30 -4.95 21.49
CA ASP A 29 3.50 -6.26 22.10
C ASP A 29 2.53 -6.46 23.28
N ALA A 30 2.28 -5.39 24.07
CA ALA A 30 1.32 -5.39 25.16
C ALA A 30 -0.14 -5.54 24.71
N ARG A 31 -0.48 -5.20 23.46
CA ARG A 31 -1.85 -5.32 22.91
C ARG A 31 -2.42 -6.73 22.99
N LYS A 32 -1.56 -7.77 23.02
CA LYS A 32 -2.01 -9.17 23.16
C LYS A 32 -2.70 -9.41 24.51
N GLN A 33 -2.37 -8.60 25.51
CA GLN A 33 -2.87 -8.71 26.88
C GLN A 33 -3.93 -7.64 27.20
N ASN A 34 -3.91 -6.49 26.52
CA ASN A 34 -4.87 -5.40 26.77
C ASN A 34 -5.36 -4.73 25.49
N ARG A 35 -6.65 -4.89 25.17
CA ARG A 35 -7.29 -4.32 23.97
C ARG A 35 -7.53 -2.79 24.06
N SER A 36 -7.28 -2.16 25.21
CA SER A 36 -7.53 -0.72 25.41
C SER A 36 -6.35 0.20 25.03
N LEU A 37 -5.16 -0.37 24.83
CA LEU A 37 -3.97 0.35 24.36
C LEU A 37 -4.19 0.80 22.90
N ARG A 38 -4.48 2.10 22.72
CA ARG A 38 -5.00 2.69 21.47
C ARG A 38 -4.08 3.73 20.84
N TYR A 39 -2.79 3.75 21.22
CA TYR A 39 -1.80 4.75 20.79
C TYR A 39 -2.33 6.17 21.02
N GLN A 40 -2.96 6.42 22.17
CA GLN A 40 -3.62 7.70 22.48
C GLN A 40 -2.63 8.88 22.52
N TRP A 41 -1.37 8.59 22.84
CA TRP A 41 -0.28 9.56 22.84
C TRP A 41 0.21 9.93 21.44
N LEU A 42 -0.17 9.18 20.40
CA LEU A 42 0.38 9.33 19.07
C LEU A 42 -0.51 10.24 18.23
N GLU A 43 -0.03 11.45 17.98
CA GLU A 43 -0.71 12.41 17.10
C GLU A 43 -0.64 11.97 15.62
N PRO A 44 -1.59 12.40 14.76
CA PRO A 44 -1.63 11.98 13.36
C PRO A 44 -0.33 12.27 12.57
N ARG A 45 0.33 13.40 12.82
CA ARG A 45 1.60 13.76 12.15
C ARG A 45 2.72 12.81 12.56
N THR A 46 2.82 12.53 13.85
CA THR A 46 3.81 11.60 14.40
C THR A 46 3.54 10.16 13.93
N ALA A 47 2.27 9.78 13.79
CA ALA A 47 1.88 8.50 13.19
C ALA A 47 2.36 8.39 11.74
N GLN A 48 2.21 9.44 10.93
CA GLN A 48 2.74 9.48 9.57
C GLN A 48 4.25 9.24 9.55
N GLN A 49 4.99 9.96 10.41
CA GLN A 49 6.45 9.84 10.47
C GLN A 49 6.89 8.44 10.88
N LEU A 50 6.23 7.82 11.86
CA LEU A 50 6.49 6.43 12.25
C LEU A 50 6.17 5.44 11.13
N VAL A 51 5.07 5.64 10.40
CA VAL A 51 4.69 4.81 9.25
C VAL A 51 5.73 4.90 8.13
N ASP A 52 6.22 6.11 7.84
CA ASP A 52 7.29 6.34 6.85
C ASP A 52 8.61 5.67 7.27
N TYR A 53 8.97 5.79 8.55
CA TYR A 53 10.19 5.19 9.09
C TYR A 53 10.12 3.66 9.16
N LEU A 54 8.97 3.09 9.53
CA LEU A 54 8.76 1.65 9.47
C LEU A 54 8.87 1.12 8.04
N GLN A 55 8.31 1.85 7.07
CA GLN A 55 8.41 1.47 5.66
C GLN A 55 9.86 1.54 5.16
N SER A 56 10.64 2.55 5.56
CA SER A 56 12.06 2.63 5.17
C SER A 56 12.88 1.47 5.73
N ILE A 57 12.66 1.07 6.99
CA ILE A 57 13.27 -0.12 7.59
C ILE A 57 12.92 -1.39 6.77
N LEU A 58 11.64 -1.56 6.43
CA LEU A 58 11.18 -2.73 5.67
C LEU A 58 11.73 -2.78 4.24
N ASP A 59 12.07 -1.63 3.66
CA ASP A 59 12.67 -1.54 2.33
C ASP A 59 14.17 -1.81 2.31
N LEU A 60 14.88 -1.67 3.45
CA LEU A 60 16.32 -1.93 3.54
C LEU A 60 16.68 -3.43 3.53
N GLU A 61 15.72 -4.34 3.73
CA GLU A 61 15.86 -5.81 3.63
C GLU A 61 17.02 -6.43 4.45
N GLN A 62 17.56 -5.72 5.43
CA GLN A 62 18.72 -6.15 6.24
C GLN A 62 18.34 -6.84 7.57
N ASP A 63 17.07 -6.80 7.96
CA ASP A 63 16.61 -7.26 9.28
C ASP A 63 16.29 -8.76 9.36
N LYS A 64 16.53 -9.34 10.54
CA LYS A 64 16.08 -10.70 10.90
C LYS A 64 14.58 -10.85 10.62
N LEU A 65 14.17 -12.04 10.15
CA LEU A 65 12.79 -12.35 9.77
C LEU A 65 11.77 -12.02 10.88
N ASP A 66 12.13 -12.24 12.15
CA ASP A 66 11.25 -11.94 13.29
C ASP A 66 11.06 -10.43 13.50
N ASN A 67 12.11 -9.62 13.33
CA ASN A 67 12.02 -8.17 13.38
C ASN A 67 11.15 -7.64 12.24
N ARG A 68 11.35 -8.18 11.02
CA ARG A 68 10.53 -7.83 9.85
C ARG A 68 9.03 -8.07 10.11
N LYS A 69 8.67 -9.23 10.68
CA LYS A 69 7.28 -9.54 11.04
C LYS A 69 6.71 -8.54 12.06
N LYS A 70 7.50 -8.16 13.07
CA LYS A 70 7.09 -7.16 14.07
C LYS A 70 6.87 -5.78 13.45
N TYR A 71 7.83 -5.29 12.67
CA TYR A 71 7.71 -3.98 12.01
C TYR A 71 6.57 -3.92 11.02
N LEU A 72 6.39 -4.96 10.19
CA LEU A 72 5.24 -5.06 9.30
C LEU A 72 3.92 -5.13 10.06
N GLY A 73 3.90 -5.88 11.16
CA GLY A 73 2.75 -5.97 12.04
C GLY A 73 2.34 -4.63 12.64
N LEU A 74 3.32 -3.84 13.10
CA LEU A 74 3.12 -2.49 13.63
C LEU A 74 2.69 -1.53 12.53
N LEU A 75 3.37 -1.52 11.38
CA LEU A 75 3.05 -0.70 10.21
C LEU A 75 1.58 -0.85 9.80
N ARG A 76 1.12 -2.10 9.66
CA ARG A 76 -0.28 -2.41 9.31
C ARG A 76 -1.26 -1.92 10.37
N HIS A 77 -0.88 -2.02 11.65
CA HIS A 77 -1.73 -1.58 12.75
C HIS A 77 -1.88 -0.06 12.79
N LEU A 78 -0.76 0.68 12.73
CA LEU A 78 -0.77 2.14 12.71
C LEU A 78 -1.51 2.67 11.48
N SER A 79 -1.24 2.11 10.30
CA SER A 79 -1.90 2.52 9.05
C SER A 79 -3.41 2.31 9.11
N LYS A 80 -3.89 1.18 9.67
CA LYS A 80 -5.33 0.96 9.89
C LYS A 80 -5.93 1.91 10.93
N ARG A 81 -5.19 2.23 12.00
CA ARG A 81 -5.67 3.04 13.12
C ARG A 81 -5.75 4.53 12.77
N PHE A 82 -4.77 5.02 12.03
CA PHE A 82 -4.63 6.43 11.63
C PHE A 82 -5.09 6.70 10.20
N GLN A 83 -5.52 5.66 9.46
CA GLN A 83 -5.94 5.74 8.05
C GLN A 83 -4.89 6.43 7.18
N THR A 84 -3.63 6.07 7.40
CA THR A 84 -2.48 6.62 6.68
C THR A 84 -1.70 5.52 5.97
N LEU A 85 -0.97 5.90 4.93
CA LEU A 85 -0.04 5.07 4.18
C LEU A 85 1.35 5.72 4.23
N PRO A 86 2.42 4.93 4.02
CA PRO A 86 3.74 5.52 3.86
C PRO A 86 3.74 6.51 2.70
N SER A 87 4.27 7.70 2.93
CA SER A 87 4.35 8.79 1.96
C SER A 87 5.06 8.36 0.68
N SER A 88 5.99 7.40 0.77
CA SER A 88 6.71 6.80 -0.36
C SER A 88 5.81 6.02 -1.33
N LEU A 89 4.58 5.65 -0.94
CA LEU A 89 3.61 5.01 -1.83
C LEU A 89 2.75 6.03 -2.58
N ILE A 90 2.67 7.28 -2.13
CA ILE A 90 1.76 8.28 -2.69
C ILE A 90 2.34 8.83 -3.99
N VAL A 91 1.63 8.62 -5.09
CA VAL A 91 1.97 9.09 -6.43
C VAL A 91 1.01 10.19 -6.84
N ARG A 92 1.52 11.37 -7.15
CA ARG A 92 0.71 12.55 -7.52
C ARG A 92 0.65 12.78 -9.03
N ASP A 93 1.75 12.53 -9.73
CA ASP A 93 1.88 12.82 -11.16
C ASP A 93 1.31 11.70 -12.04
N ILE A 94 0.01 11.43 -11.89
CA ILE A 94 -0.70 10.38 -12.61
C ILE A 94 -1.84 10.95 -13.44
N LYS A 95 -1.98 10.46 -14.68
CA LYS A 95 -3.07 10.84 -15.60
C LYS A 95 -3.96 9.64 -15.90
N ARG A 96 -5.27 9.84 -15.88
CA ARG A 96 -6.26 8.88 -16.39
C ARG A 96 -6.39 9.04 -17.90
N GLU A 97 -6.47 7.92 -18.60
CA GLU A 97 -6.79 7.89 -20.02
C GLU A 97 -8.22 7.40 -20.26
N GLY A 98 -8.90 8.02 -21.22
CA GLY A 98 -10.29 7.71 -21.55
C GLY A 98 -11.31 8.30 -20.58
N GLN A 99 -12.59 8.16 -20.96
CA GLN A 99 -13.73 8.63 -20.18
C GLN A 99 -14.40 7.51 -19.37
N ASN A 100 -14.12 6.25 -19.72
CA ASN A 100 -14.76 5.07 -19.14
C ASN A 100 -13.71 4.04 -18.69
N PRO A 101 -14.02 3.20 -17.69
CA PRO A 101 -13.16 2.08 -17.33
C PRO A 101 -13.05 1.07 -18.47
N VAL A 102 -11.88 0.43 -18.61
CA VAL A 102 -11.59 -0.55 -19.66
C VAL A 102 -11.98 -1.98 -19.24
N ALA A 103 -12.14 -2.21 -17.95
CA ALA A 103 -12.67 -3.43 -17.36
C ALA A 103 -13.21 -3.14 -15.95
N GLY A 104 -13.94 -4.09 -15.37
CA GLY A 104 -14.43 -3.99 -14.00
C GLY A 104 -14.67 -5.37 -13.40
N GLY A 105 -14.43 -5.50 -12.10
CA GLY A 105 -14.78 -6.66 -11.31
C GLY A 105 -15.95 -6.36 -10.36
N GLY A 106 -16.13 -7.18 -9.33
CA GLY A 106 -17.14 -6.91 -8.29
C GLY A 106 -16.83 -5.67 -7.45
N PHE A 107 -15.55 -5.41 -7.18
CA PHE A 107 -15.11 -4.44 -6.16
C PHE A 107 -14.31 -3.25 -6.71
N ALA A 108 -13.93 -3.27 -7.99
CA ALA A 108 -13.08 -2.25 -8.57
C ALA A 108 -13.32 -2.08 -10.06
N ASP A 109 -13.06 -0.86 -10.52
CA ASP A 109 -12.96 -0.50 -11.93
C ASP A 109 -11.51 -0.39 -12.33
N ILE A 110 -11.19 -0.88 -13.53
CA ILE A 110 -9.85 -0.83 -14.09
C ILE A 110 -9.82 0.26 -15.14
N TRP A 111 -8.91 1.21 -14.95
CA TRP A 111 -8.67 2.30 -15.89
C TRP A 111 -7.26 2.19 -16.46
N HIS A 112 -7.12 2.65 -17.69
CA HIS A 112 -5.81 2.93 -18.27
C HIS A 112 -5.34 4.32 -17.82
N GLY A 113 -4.03 4.49 -17.66
CA GLY A 113 -3.45 5.78 -17.29
C GLY A 113 -1.97 5.82 -17.58
N ASN A 114 -1.37 7.00 -17.39
CA ASN A 114 0.05 7.24 -17.62
C ASN A 114 0.71 7.84 -16.38
N LEU A 115 1.83 7.22 -15.99
CA LEU A 115 2.75 7.70 -14.96
C LEU A 115 4.09 8.05 -15.61
N LYS A 116 4.38 9.34 -15.77
CA LYS A 116 5.61 9.83 -16.45
C LYS A 116 5.82 9.15 -17.82
N GLU A 117 4.80 9.21 -18.66
CA GLU A 117 4.76 8.58 -20.00
C GLU A 117 4.87 7.04 -20.02
N LYS A 118 4.77 6.37 -18.86
CA LYS A 118 4.67 4.90 -18.79
C LYS A 118 3.21 4.49 -18.62
N PRO A 119 2.69 3.59 -19.47
CA PRO A 119 1.35 3.02 -19.31
C PRO A 119 1.22 2.27 -17.97
N VAL A 120 0.14 2.56 -17.25
CA VAL A 120 -0.18 1.96 -15.96
C VAL A 120 -1.64 1.56 -15.88
N CYS A 121 -1.89 0.57 -15.02
CA CYS A 121 -3.22 0.20 -14.58
C CYS A 121 -3.58 1.02 -13.33
N LEU A 122 -4.77 1.63 -13.35
CA LEU A 122 -5.37 2.30 -12.20
C LEU A 122 -6.57 1.46 -11.73
N LYS A 123 -6.36 0.70 -10.66
CA LYS A 123 -7.42 -0.08 -10.02
C LYS A 123 -8.14 0.81 -9.02
N VAL A 124 -9.29 1.33 -9.42
CA VAL A 124 -10.12 2.24 -8.64
C VAL A 124 -11.10 1.41 -7.82
N LEU A 125 -10.99 1.46 -6.49
CA LEU A 125 -11.94 0.75 -5.64
C LEU A 125 -13.30 1.44 -5.73
N ARG A 126 -14.36 0.66 -5.96
CA ARG A 126 -15.72 1.19 -5.98
C ARG A 126 -16.12 1.53 -4.56
N LEU A 127 -16.06 2.82 -4.23
CA LEU A 127 -16.78 3.33 -3.09
C LEU A 127 -18.24 3.44 -3.51
N ALA A 128 -19.14 2.71 -2.85
CA ALA A 128 -20.52 3.17 -2.83
C ALA A 128 -20.49 4.64 -2.39
N ILE A 129 -21.23 5.52 -3.08
CA ILE A 129 -21.38 6.92 -2.67
C ILE A 129 -22.11 6.87 -1.33
N GLU A 130 -21.36 6.69 -0.27
CA GLU A 130 -21.84 6.45 1.07
C GLU A 130 -21.63 7.73 1.86
N GLN A 131 -22.74 8.31 2.30
CA GLN A 131 -22.72 9.56 3.07
C GLN A 131 -22.30 9.30 4.52
N ASP A 132 -22.32 8.05 4.97
CA ASP A 132 -21.82 7.66 6.28
C ASP A 132 -20.27 7.72 6.36
N GLU A 133 -19.77 8.65 7.17
CA GLU A 133 -18.34 8.78 7.48
C GLU A 133 -17.74 7.51 8.10
N LYS A 134 -18.52 6.70 8.84
CA LYS A 134 -18.01 5.44 9.39
C LYS A 134 -17.73 4.43 8.28
N ALA A 135 -18.63 4.30 7.32
CA ALA A 135 -18.42 3.45 6.16
C ALA A 135 -17.24 3.94 5.31
N ARG A 136 -17.10 5.25 5.07
CA ARG A 136 -15.93 5.82 4.38
C ARG A 136 -14.62 5.50 5.11
N ALA A 137 -14.62 5.61 6.44
CA ALA A 137 -13.47 5.24 7.26
C ALA A 137 -13.14 3.75 7.16
N GLU A 138 -14.13 2.86 7.08
CA GLU A 138 -13.87 1.43 6.90
C GLU A 138 -13.31 1.13 5.51
N ILE A 139 -13.79 1.79 4.47
CA ILE A 139 -13.23 1.58 3.14
C ILE A 139 -11.81 2.13 3.05
N ARG A 140 -11.52 3.29 3.66
CA ARG A 140 -10.13 3.79 3.81
C ARG A 140 -9.22 2.78 4.50
N LYS A 141 -9.71 2.09 5.55
CA LYS A 141 -8.95 1.01 6.20
C LYS A 141 -8.70 -0.18 5.29
N GLN A 142 -9.70 -0.60 4.52
CA GLN A 142 -9.56 -1.70 3.55
C GLN A 142 -8.57 -1.34 2.45
N PHE A 143 -8.65 -0.12 1.91
CA PHE A 143 -7.69 0.39 0.95
C PHE A 143 -6.27 0.42 1.50
N CYS A 144 -6.07 0.99 2.70
CA CYS A 144 -4.75 1.02 3.33
C CYS A 144 -4.19 -0.40 3.54
N HIS A 145 -5.06 -1.34 3.93
CA HIS A 145 -4.69 -2.73 4.10
C HIS A 145 -4.24 -3.38 2.78
N GLU A 146 -5.02 -3.22 1.71
CA GLU A 146 -4.70 -3.78 0.39
C GLU A 146 -3.39 -3.18 -0.16
N ALA A 147 -3.23 -1.86 -0.09
CA ALA A 147 -2.01 -1.17 -0.53
C ALA A 147 -0.78 -1.67 0.21
N LEU A 148 -0.87 -1.83 1.54
CA LEU A 148 0.26 -2.32 2.34
C LEU A 148 0.56 -3.79 2.10
N VAL A 149 -0.45 -4.65 1.98
CA VAL A 149 -0.21 -6.06 1.66
C VAL A 149 0.50 -6.16 0.32
N TRP A 150 -0.02 -5.48 -0.70
CA TRP A 150 0.55 -5.51 -2.04
C TRP A 150 1.97 -4.91 -2.09
N ARG A 151 2.22 -3.80 -1.38
CA ARG A 151 3.56 -3.18 -1.25
C ARG A 151 4.62 -4.17 -0.76
N GLN A 152 4.26 -5.11 0.11
CA GLN A 152 5.21 -6.05 0.70
C GLN A 152 5.45 -7.30 -0.16
N LEU A 153 4.68 -7.50 -1.23
CA LEU A 153 4.86 -8.63 -2.14
C LEU A 153 5.91 -8.28 -3.19
N LYS A 154 7.14 -8.78 -2.98
CA LYS A 154 8.27 -8.61 -3.90
C LYS A 154 8.67 -9.97 -4.46
N HIS A 155 8.22 -10.29 -5.66
CA HIS A 155 8.55 -11.53 -6.37
C HIS A 155 8.40 -11.34 -7.89
N PRO A 156 9.25 -11.94 -8.75
CA PRO A 156 9.16 -11.77 -10.21
C PRO A 156 7.79 -12.08 -10.81
N ASN A 157 7.06 -13.05 -10.24
CA ASN A 157 5.74 -13.48 -10.72
C ASN A 157 4.56 -12.78 -10.01
N ILE A 158 4.82 -11.76 -9.19
CA ILE A 158 3.77 -10.95 -8.57
C ILE A 158 3.87 -9.55 -9.18
N LEU A 159 2.79 -9.10 -9.80
CA LEU A 159 2.71 -7.76 -10.38
C LEU A 159 3.03 -6.72 -9.28
N PRO A 160 4.02 -5.83 -9.44
CA PRO A 160 4.39 -4.89 -8.38
C PRO A 160 3.35 -3.77 -8.24
N LEU A 161 3.15 -3.32 -7.00
CA LEU A 161 2.48 -2.06 -6.72
C LEU A 161 3.48 -0.91 -6.93
N LEU A 162 3.18 -0.03 -7.88
CA LEU A 162 3.97 1.19 -8.13
C LEU A 162 3.64 2.29 -7.13
N GLY A 163 2.40 2.33 -6.64
CA GLY A 163 1.96 3.28 -5.63
C GLY A 163 0.45 3.39 -5.56
N VAL A 164 0.01 4.48 -4.96
CA VAL A 164 -1.40 4.82 -4.77
C VAL A 164 -1.64 6.28 -5.14
N ASN A 165 -2.86 6.59 -5.56
CA ASN A 165 -3.30 7.98 -5.67
C ASN A 165 -4.64 8.15 -4.95
N LEU A 166 -4.75 9.27 -4.22
CA LEU A 166 -5.89 9.56 -3.35
C LEU A 166 -6.81 10.66 -3.92
N ASP A 167 -6.41 11.31 -5.01
CA ASP A 167 -6.98 12.58 -5.47
C ASP A 167 -7.71 12.43 -6.82
N LEU A 168 -7.11 11.71 -7.78
CA LEU A 168 -7.54 11.60 -9.18
C LEU A 168 -8.96 11.04 -9.32
N PHE A 169 -9.36 10.14 -8.42
CA PHE A 169 -10.68 9.51 -8.41
C PHE A 169 -11.50 9.87 -7.19
N SER A 170 -11.15 10.96 -6.49
CA SER A 170 -11.84 11.39 -5.27
C SER A 170 -13.37 11.44 -5.48
N PRO A 171 -14.17 10.87 -4.56
CA PRO A 171 -13.79 10.40 -3.23
C PRO A 171 -13.15 9.00 -3.17
N SER A 172 -13.03 8.31 -4.30
CA SER A 172 -12.42 6.99 -4.41
C SER A 172 -10.90 7.03 -4.47
N PHE A 173 -10.27 5.90 -4.16
CA PHE A 173 -8.82 5.73 -4.17
C PHE A 173 -8.42 4.74 -5.26
N CYS A 174 -7.21 4.90 -5.79
CA CYS A 174 -6.69 3.96 -6.77
C CYS A 174 -5.32 3.37 -6.38
N LEU A 175 -5.19 2.08 -6.68
CA LEU A 175 -3.92 1.34 -6.64
C LEU A 175 -3.32 1.38 -8.05
N ILE A 176 -2.00 1.58 -8.12
CA ILE A 176 -1.29 1.79 -9.38
C ILE A 176 -0.31 0.65 -9.60
N SER A 177 -0.40 -0.02 -10.75
CA SER A 177 0.53 -1.07 -11.18
C SER A 177 0.94 -0.88 -12.64
N PRO A 178 1.96 -1.58 -13.15
CA PRO A 178 2.24 -1.58 -14.59
C PRO A 178 1.02 -2.03 -15.41
N TRP A 179 0.89 -1.50 -16.62
CA TRP A 179 -0.13 -1.97 -17.56
C TRP A 179 0.26 -3.34 -18.15
N MET A 180 -0.69 -4.28 -18.14
CA MET A 180 -0.51 -5.62 -18.67
C MET A 180 -1.28 -5.77 -19.99
N HIS A 181 -0.57 -5.64 -21.11
CA HIS A 181 -1.14 -5.67 -22.47
C HIS A 181 -1.98 -6.94 -22.75
N ASN A 182 -1.53 -8.08 -22.20
CA ASN A 182 -2.15 -9.38 -22.37
C ASN A 182 -3.36 -9.64 -21.45
N ARG A 183 -3.77 -8.63 -20.65
CA ARG A 183 -4.89 -8.70 -19.70
C ARG A 183 -4.74 -9.88 -18.70
N ASP A 184 -5.85 -10.39 -18.20
CA ASP A 184 -5.88 -11.54 -17.30
C ASP A 184 -5.68 -12.87 -18.05
N VAL A 185 -5.28 -13.90 -17.30
CA VAL A 185 -4.95 -15.23 -17.86
C VAL A 185 -6.14 -15.88 -18.59
N ILE A 186 -7.37 -15.63 -18.18
CA ILE A 186 -8.56 -16.20 -18.84
C ILE A 186 -8.75 -15.53 -20.19
N THR A 187 -8.63 -14.19 -20.24
CA THR A 187 -8.67 -13.45 -21.51
C THR A 187 -7.54 -13.87 -22.44
N TYR A 188 -6.31 -14.02 -21.93
CA TYR A 188 -5.16 -14.45 -22.71
C TYR A 188 -5.35 -15.85 -23.31
N LEU A 189 -5.77 -16.83 -22.50
CA LEU A 189 -6.00 -18.21 -22.96
C LEU A 189 -7.10 -18.30 -24.01
N LYS A 190 -8.16 -17.49 -23.90
CA LYS A 190 -9.22 -17.41 -24.93
C LYS A 190 -8.68 -16.91 -26.28
N GLN A 191 -7.71 -15.99 -26.25
CA GLN A 191 -7.08 -15.43 -27.45
C GLN A 191 -5.94 -16.30 -27.98
N ASN A 192 -5.43 -17.21 -27.15
CA ASN A 192 -4.29 -18.07 -27.48
C ASN A 192 -4.61 -19.54 -27.16
N PRO A 193 -5.48 -20.21 -27.94
CA PRO A 193 -5.94 -21.58 -27.66
C PRO A 193 -4.83 -22.63 -27.67
N GLN A 194 -3.68 -22.31 -28.25
CA GLN A 194 -2.47 -23.14 -28.25
C GLN A 194 -1.74 -23.17 -26.89
N HIS A 195 -2.04 -22.22 -26.00
CA HIS A 195 -1.50 -22.21 -24.65
C HIS A 195 -2.49 -22.83 -23.67
N SER A 196 -1.94 -23.46 -22.62
CA SER A 196 -2.70 -24.00 -21.49
C SER A 196 -2.26 -23.34 -20.19
N LEU A 197 -3.12 -23.35 -19.17
CA LEU A 197 -2.78 -22.77 -17.86
C LEU A 197 -1.47 -23.34 -17.28
N PRO A 198 -1.20 -24.67 -17.32
CA PRO A 198 0.09 -25.22 -16.89
C PRO A 198 1.29 -24.64 -17.65
N SER A 199 1.15 -24.41 -18.97
CA SER A 199 2.25 -23.89 -19.78
C SER A 199 2.64 -22.45 -19.44
N ILE A 200 1.70 -21.64 -18.92
CA ILE A 200 1.93 -20.22 -18.60
C ILE A 200 2.42 -20.03 -17.15
N VAL A 201 1.93 -20.87 -16.23
CA VAL A 201 2.27 -20.74 -14.79
C VAL A 201 3.62 -21.39 -14.46
N CYS A 202 3.99 -22.46 -15.17
CA CYS A 202 5.24 -23.19 -14.93
C CYS A 202 6.45 -22.59 -15.66
N PHE A 203 6.24 -21.79 -16.72
CA PHE A 203 7.28 -21.12 -17.48
C PHE A 203 6.85 -19.68 -17.77
N PRO A 204 7.38 -18.67 -17.05
CA PRO A 204 7.03 -17.29 -17.31
C PRO A 204 7.45 -16.90 -18.74
N ILE A 205 6.53 -16.26 -19.47
CA ILE A 205 6.70 -15.73 -20.84
C ILE A 205 7.35 -14.35 -20.75
#